data_AF-A0A971GKJ6-F1
#
_entry.id   AF-A0A971GKJ6-F1
#
_cell.length_a   1.000
_cell.length_b   1.000
_cell.length_c   1.000
_cell.angle_alpha   90.00
_cell.angle_beta   90.00
_cell.angle_gamma   90.00
#
_symmetry.space_group_name_H-M   'P 1'
#
loop_
_entity.id
_entity.type
_entity.pdbx_description
1 polymer ?
#
loop_
_entity_poly.entity_id
_entity_poly.type
_entity_poly.pdbx_seq_one_letter_code
_entity_poly.pdbx_strand_id
1 'polypeptide(L)'
;MVCTAGRTIYDRFIRDNHFYPHTPSGEDDVKDIRKAKFFLRDCGYIKFRQGRYSITKKGSTLAESFYPVTFYLEILHYFVNKYNWLYSTRYNETMRFIQISAPFCFYIIKMKADNFISGEELGGVYLRAFPSLAEGSNKKYGNLMIVSGFSYIFIHEIAFYLGLLDARGGRKIIPGDFEYRSTDLFREVFQWKV
;
A
#
# COMPACT_ATOMS: atom_id res chain seq x y z
N MET A 1 -23.34 -0.39 20.62
CA MET A 1 -23.53 -1.61 19.79
C MET A 1 -22.24 -1.80 19.00
N VAL A 2 -21.34 -2.64 19.52
CA VAL A 2 -19.99 -2.83 18.97
C VAL A 2 -20.11 -3.63 17.68
N CYS A 3 -19.54 -3.13 16.59
CA CYS A 3 -19.52 -3.84 15.30
C CYS A 3 -18.77 -5.17 15.47
N THR A 4 -19.49 -6.28 15.42
CA THR A 4 -18.96 -7.65 15.59
C THR A 4 -18.01 -8.05 14.44
N ALA A 5 -18.20 -7.49 13.24
CA ALA A 5 -17.38 -7.79 12.07
C ALA A 5 -15.89 -7.46 12.29
N GLY A 6 -15.59 -6.30 12.86
CA GLY A 6 -14.24 -5.87 13.19
C GLY A 6 -13.51 -6.74 14.18
N ARG A 7 -14.22 -7.15 15.24
CA ARG A 7 -13.67 -8.03 16.25
C ARG A 7 -13.39 -9.41 15.67
N THR A 8 -14.28 -9.92 14.82
CA THR A 8 -14.06 -11.16 14.06
C THR A 8 -12.88 -11.06 13.09
N ILE A 9 -12.74 -9.96 12.34
CA ILE A 9 -11.59 -9.75 11.44
C ILE A 9 -10.29 -9.65 12.26
N TYR A 10 -10.31 -8.90 13.37
CA TYR A 10 -9.18 -8.78 14.27
C TYR A 10 -8.77 -10.13 14.85
N ASP A 11 -9.71 -10.87 15.44
CA ASP A 11 -9.46 -12.16 16.07
C ASP A 11 -8.99 -13.21 15.04
N ARG A 12 -9.51 -13.18 13.82
CA ARG A 12 -9.21 -14.19 12.79
C ARG A 12 -7.94 -13.92 11.98
N PHE A 13 -7.58 -12.64 11.77
CA PHE A 13 -6.51 -12.29 10.82
C PHE A 13 -5.38 -11.47 11.46
N ILE A 14 -5.61 -10.80 12.60
CA ILE A 14 -4.67 -9.82 13.16
C ILE A 14 -4.09 -10.27 14.51
N ARG A 15 -4.89 -10.91 15.36
CA ARG A 15 -4.52 -11.28 16.74
C ARG A 15 -3.28 -12.16 16.82
N ASP A 16 -3.18 -13.18 15.98
CA ASP A 16 -2.06 -14.14 16.02
C ASP A 16 -0.75 -13.52 15.52
N ASN A 17 -0.83 -12.44 14.73
CA ASN A 17 0.32 -11.83 14.08
C ASN A 17 1.00 -10.71 14.91
N HIS A 18 0.49 -10.37 16.10
CA HIS A 18 1.08 -9.37 17.00
C HIS A 18 1.39 -8.00 16.35
N PHE A 19 0.70 -7.63 15.26
CA PHE A 19 0.98 -6.42 14.50
C PHE A 19 0.67 -5.12 15.26
N TYR A 20 -0.13 -5.19 16.32
CA TYR A 20 -0.55 -4.02 17.10
C TYR A 20 -0.05 -4.12 18.56
N PRO A 21 0.52 -3.04 19.12
CA PRO A 21 1.05 -3.04 20.50
C PRO A 21 -0.04 -3.17 21.56
N HIS A 22 -1.31 -2.97 21.19
CA HIS A 22 -2.48 -3.04 22.05
C HIS A 22 -3.62 -3.75 21.33
N THR A 23 -4.49 -4.43 22.08
CA THR A 23 -5.74 -4.98 21.56
C THR A 23 -6.65 -3.83 21.12
N PRO A 24 -7.05 -3.74 19.84
CA PRO A 24 -7.97 -2.74 19.32
C PRO A 24 -9.31 -2.81 20.07
N SER A 25 -9.87 -1.65 20.44
CA SER A 25 -11.16 -1.56 21.11
C SER A 25 -12.33 -1.58 20.12
N GLY A 26 -12.06 -1.25 18.84
CA GLY A 26 -13.01 -1.36 17.73
C GLY A 26 -12.34 -1.33 16.35
N GLU A 27 -13.15 -1.45 15.30
CA GLU A 27 -12.67 -1.45 13.89
C GLU A 27 -11.83 -0.24 13.53
N ASP A 28 -12.19 0.92 14.08
CA ASP A 28 -11.54 2.16 13.72
C ASP A 28 -10.15 2.26 14.34
N ASP A 29 -9.82 1.47 15.36
CA ASP A 29 -8.48 1.39 15.94
C ASP A 29 -7.51 0.58 15.05
N VAL A 30 -8.04 -0.19 14.10
CA VAL A 30 -7.24 -0.93 13.11
C VAL A 30 -7.06 -0.05 11.86
N LYS A 31 -5.84 0.47 11.68
CA LYS A 31 -5.52 1.40 10.58
C LYS A 31 -5.88 0.83 9.21
N ASP A 32 -5.60 -0.46 8.99
CA ASP A 32 -5.83 -1.11 7.70
C ASP A 32 -7.32 -1.23 7.40
N ILE A 33 -8.15 -1.54 8.40
CA ILE A 33 -9.61 -1.57 8.24
C ILE A 33 -10.13 -0.17 7.92
N ARG A 34 -9.64 0.86 8.61
CA ARG A 34 -10.00 2.25 8.35
C ARG A 34 -9.63 2.66 6.92
N LYS A 35 -8.43 2.31 6.47
CA LYS A 35 -7.92 2.60 5.12
C LYS A 35 -8.73 1.84 4.06
N ALA A 36 -9.04 0.56 4.28
CA ALA A 36 -9.91 -0.24 3.42
C ALA A 36 -11.32 0.34 3.30
N LYS A 37 -11.96 0.75 4.41
CA LYS A 37 -13.27 1.43 4.39
C LYS A 37 -13.25 2.70 3.55
N PHE A 38 -12.18 3.49 3.69
CA PHE A 38 -12.00 4.71 2.91
C PHE A 38 -11.99 4.39 1.40
N PHE A 39 -11.19 3.41 0.96
CA PHE A 39 -11.11 3.05 -0.46
C PHE A 39 -12.37 2.41 -1.02
N LEU A 40 -12.99 1.50 -0.27
CA LEU A 40 -14.25 0.89 -0.68
C LEU A 40 -15.35 1.94 -0.85
N ARG A 41 -15.33 2.99 -0.02
CA ARG A 41 -16.26 4.11 -0.12
C ARG A 41 -15.95 4.97 -1.34
N ASP A 42 -14.69 5.34 -1.55
CA ASP A 42 -14.26 6.17 -2.69
C ASP A 42 -14.47 5.48 -4.03
N CYS A 43 -14.29 4.16 -4.09
CA CYS A 43 -14.60 3.35 -5.27
C CYS A 43 -16.11 3.10 -5.45
N GLY A 44 -16.94 3.53 -4.50
CA GLY A 44 -18.40 3.45 -4.55
C GLY A 44 -18.98 2.07 -4.23
N TYR A 45 -18.23 1.15 -3.63
CA TYR A 45 -18.72 -0.19 -3.23
C TYR A 45 -19.49 -0.17 -1.92
N ILE A 46 -19.15 0.77 -1.02
CA ILE A 46 -19.89 0.98 0.24
C ILE A 46 -20.28 2.45 0.39
N LYS A 47 -21.31 2.71 1.20
CA LYS A 47 -21.74 4.06 1.58
C LYS A 47 -21.94 4.13 3.08
N PHE A 48 -21.61 5.29 3.67
CA PHE A 48 -21.86 5.56 5.09
C PHE A 48 -23.08 6.47 5.23
N ARG A 49 -24.11 6.01 5.93
CA ARG A 49 -25.33 6.78 6.23
C ARG A 49 -25.79 6.47 7.66
N GLN A 50 -26.21 7.50 8.40
CA GLN A 50 -26.76 7.37 9.76
C GLN A 50 -25.88 6.52 10.69
N GLY A 51 -24.57 6.73 10.66
CA GLY A 51 -23.63 6.02 11.54
C GLY A 51 -23.32 4.58 11.12
N ARG A 52 -23.78 4.11 9.95
CA ARG A 52 -23.59 2.73 9.50
C ARG A 52 -23.09 2.65 8.06
N TYR A 53 -22.23 1.67 7.79
CA TYR A 53 -21.85 1.29 6.44
C TYR A 53 -22.89 0.35 5.84
N SER A 54 -23.15 0.51 4.54
CA SER A 54 -23.98 -0.41 3.75
C SER A 54 -23.36 -0.60 2.38
N ILE A 55 -23.53 -1.79 1.81
CA ILE A 55 -23.07 -2.09 0.46
C ILE A 55 -23.93 -1.34 -0.57
N THR A 56 -23.32 -0.88 -1.65
CA THR A 56 -24.05 -0.28 -2.79
C THR A 56 -24.46 -1.37 -3.77
N LYS A 57 -25.32 -1.05 -4.75
CA LYS A 57 -25.63 -1.99 -5.86
C LYS A 57 -24.37 -2.44 -6.60
N LYS A 58 -23.40 -1.52 -6.78
CA LYS A 58 -22.08 -1.83 -7.36
C LYS A 58 -21.32 -2.84 -6.50
N GLY A 59 -21.28 -2.61 -5.17
CA GLY A 59 -20.69 -3.56 -4.23
C GLY A 59 -21.37 -4.92 -4.19
N SER A 60 -22.71 -4.97 -4.25
CA SER A 60 -23.46 -6.24 -4.27
C SER A 60 -23.17 -7.04 -5.54
N THR A 61 -23.21 -6.40 -6.70
CA THR A 61 -22.90 -7.04 -7.99
C THR A 61 -21.51 -7.66 -7.97
N LEU A 62 -20.54 -6.94 -7.39
CA LEU A 62 -19.18 -7.43 -7.20
C LEU A 62 -19.12 -8.64 -6.24
N ALA A 63 -19.80 -8.57 -5.10
CA ALA A 63 -19.82 -9.65 -4.11
C ALA A 63 -20.48 -10.92 -4.67
N GLU A 64 -21.47 -10.77 -5.53
CA GLU A 64 -22.22 -11.87 -6.17
C GLU A 64 -21.48 -12.49 -7.36
N SER A 65 -20.68 -11.70 -8.09
CA SER A 65 -19.99 -12.16 -9.31
C SER A 65 -18.70 -12.95 -9.07
N PHE A 66 -18.17 -12.95 -7.83
CA PHE A 66 -17.02 -13.75 -7.39
C PHE A 66 -15.85 -13.81 -8.39
N TYR A 67 -15.44 -12.66 -8.92
CA TYR A 67 -14.16 -12.51 -9.63
C TYR A 67 -13.17 -11.70 -8.76
N PRO A 68 -12.49 -12.33 -7.77
CA PRO A 68 -11.53 -11.66 -6.89
C PRO A 68 -10.45 -10.86 -7.62
N VAL A 69 -9.98 -11.37 -8.77
CA VAL A 69 -8.95 -10.71 -9.59
C VAL A 69 -9.47 -9.40 -10.18
N THR A 70 -10.66 -9.40 -10.78
CA THR A 70 -11.26 -8.19 -11.35
C THR A 70 -11.46 -7.13 -10.28
N PHE A 71 -11.96 -7.52 -9.10
CA PHE A 71 -12.09 -6.62 -7.97
C PHE A 71 -10.75 -6.01 -7.56
N TYR A 72 -9.74 -6.86 -7.40
CA TYR A 72 -8.40 -6.44 -7.01
C TYR A 72 -7.81 -5.44 -8.03
N LEU A 73 -7.97 -5.71 -9.33
CA LEU A 73 -7.51 -4.82 -10.40
C LEU A 73 -8.24 -3.47 -10.39
N GLU A 74 -9.54 -3.43 -10.10
CA GLU A 74 -10.28 -2.15 -9.95
C GLU A 74 -9.73 -1.32 -8.78
N ILE A 75 -9.47 -1.97 -7.64
CA ILE A 75 -8.86 -1.32 -6.47
C ILE A 75 -7.45 -0.82 -6.81
N LEU A 76 -6.58 -1.68 -7.38
CA LEU A 76 -5.23 -1.31 -7.80
C LEU A 76 -5.26 -0.13 -8.78
N HIS A 77 -6.17 -0.13 -9.76
CA HIS A 77 -6.33 0.96 -10.71
C HIS A 77 -6.72 2.27 -10.01
N TYR A 78 -7.62 2.24 -9.03
CA TYR A 78 -7.94 3.41 -8.20
C TYR A 78 -6.70 3.91 -7.44
N PHE A 79 -5.93 3.02 -6.82
CA PHE A 79 -4.72 3.39 -6.11
C PHE A 79 -3.72 4.10 -7.02
N VAL A 80 -3.43 3.52 -8.18
CA VAL A 80 -2.43 4.07 -9.10
C VAL A 80 -2.88 5.42 -9.68
N ASN A 81 -4.15 5.56 -10.06
CA ASN A 81 -4.60 6.67 -10.90
C ASN A 81 -5.42 7.75 -10.19
N LYS A 82 -6.02 7.47 -9.03
CA LYS A 82 -6.99 8.37 -8.37
C LYS A 82 -6.59 8.74 -6.95
N TYR A 83 -6.09 7.79 -6.17
CA TYR A 83 -5.68 8.06 -4.81
C TYR A 83 -4.44 8.95 -4.77
N ASN A 84 -4.43 9.99 -3.93
CA ASN A 84 -3.21 10.77 -3.69
C ASN A 84 -2.29 9.99 -2.74
N TRP A 85 -1.17 9.47 -3.25
CA TRP A 85 -0.23 8.67 -2.46
C TRP A 85 0.41 9.44 -1.30
N LEU A 86 0.36 10.77 -1.32
CA LEU A 86 0.92 11.62 -0.28
C LEU A 86 -0.06 11.90 0.87
N TYR A 87 -1.35 11.58 0.71
CA TYR A 87 -2.42 11.97 1.63
C TYR A 87 -2.19 11.52 3.09
N SER A 88 -1.68 10.31 3.30
CA SER A 88 -1.39 9.74 4.63
C SER A 88 0.06 9.95 5.06
N THR A 89 0.84 10.75 4.34
CA THR A 89 2.28 10.86 4.50
C THR A 89 2.68 12.23 5.04
N ARG A 90 3.93 12.33 5.55
CA ARG A 90 4.53 13.62 5.93
C ARG A 90 5.38 14.23 4.81
N TYR A 91 5.37 13.62 3.63
CA TYR A 91 6.14 14.10 2.49
C TYR A 91 5.40 15.24 1.80
N ASN A 92 6.17 16.13 1.18
CA ASN A 92 5.63 17.28 0.47
C ASN A 92 5.05 16.89 -0.91
N GLU A 93 4.24 17.76 -1.49
CA GLU A 93 3.66 17.57 -2.84
C GLU A 93 4.72 17.42 -3.95
N THR A 94 5.95 17.87 -3.72
CA THR A 94 7.03 17.68 -4.70
C THR A 94 7.39 16.21 -4.89
N MET A 95 7.01 15.31 -3.97
CA MET A 95 7.21 13.86 -4.08
C MET A 95 6.19 13.15 -4.98
N ARG A 96 5.24 13.88 -5.58
CA ARG A 96 4.20 13.30 -6.45
C ARG A 96 4.76 12.55 -7.67
N PHE A 97 6.01 12.81 -8.06
CA PHE A 97 6.69 12.07 -9.11
C PHE A 97 6.76 10.55 -8.85
N ILE A 98 6.77 10.10 -7.59
CA ILE A 98 6.78 8.66 -7.27
C ILE A 98 5.51 7.99 -7.78
N GLN A 99 4.36 8.65 -7.63
CA GLN A 99 3.09 8.14 -8.15
C GLN A 99 3.04 8.24 -9.68
N ILE A 100 3.53 9.34 -10.27
CA ILE A 100 3.56 9.53 -11.72
C ILE A 100 4.41 8.43 -12.40
N SER A 101 5.48 8.00 -11.73
CA SER A 101 6.38 6.94 -12.20
C SER A 101 5.97 5.54 -11.70
N ALA A 102 4.72 5.33 -11.28
CA ALA A 102 4.23 4.04 -10.76
C ALA A 102 4.61 2.81 -11.62
N PRO A 103 4.52 2.83 -12.97
CA PRO A 103 4.97 1.71 -13.78
C PRO A 103 6.43 1.32 -13.53
N PHE A 104 7.33 2.29 -13.36
CA PHE A 104 8.74 2.06 -13.04
C PHE A 104 8.92 1.54 -11.61
N CYS A 105 8.12 2.05 -10.66
CA CYS A 105 8.13 1.59 -9.29
C CYS A 105 7.81 0.08 -9.22
N PHE A 106 6.76 -0.38 -9.93
CA PHE A 106 6.44 -1.81 -10.02
C PHE A 106 7.50 -2.60 -10.80
N TYR A 107 8.08 -2.02 -11.86
CA TYR A 107 9.16 -2.67 -12.60
C TYR A 107 10.42 -2.90 -11.73
N ILE A 108 10.74 -1.98 -10.82
CA ILE A 108 11.83 -2.16 -9.85
C ILE A 108 11.57 -3.35 -8.93
N ILE A 109 10.34 -3.52 -8.43
CA ILE A 109 9.95 -4.72 -7.65
C ILE A 109 10.20 -5.97 -8.48
N LYS A 110 9.72 -6.00 -9.72
CA LYS A 110 9.90 -7.14 -10.62
C LYS A 110 11.37 -7.52 -10.82
N MET A 111 12.26 -6.52 -10.95
CA MET A 111 13.68 -6.77 -11.21
C MET A 111 14.50 -7.14 -9.97
N LYS A 112 14.09 -6.68 -8.78
CA LYS A 112 14.98 -6.66 -7.61
C LYS A 112 14.43 -7.38 -6.38
N ALA A 113 13.13 -7.61 -6.30
CA ALA A 113 12.49 -8.18 -5.13
C ALA A 113 12.05 -9.64 -5.34
N ASP A 114 12.72 -10.43 -6.20
CA ASP A 114 12.50 -11.88 -6.22
C ASP A 114 12.96 -12.55 -4.92
N ASN A 115 13.96 -11.95 -4.25
CA ASN A 115 14.39 -12.28 -2.89
C ASN A 115 14.14 -11.09 -1.95
N PHE A 116 14.23 -11.34 -0.64
CA PHE A 116 14.15 -10.28 0.36
C PHE A 116 15.26 -9.24 0.14
N ILE A 117 14.85 -7.98 0.01
CA ILE A 117 15.72 -6.82 -0.23
C ILE A 117 15.22 -5.63 0.58
N SER A 118 16.12 -4.80 1.09
CA SER A 118 15.72 -3.64 1.90
C SER A 118 14.97 -2.59 1.07
N GLY A 119 14.04 -1.87 1.73
CA GLY A 119 13.38 -0.72 1.11
C GLY A 119 14.36 0.38 0.69
N GLU A 120 15.48 0.53 1.41
CA GLU A 120 16.56 1.45 1.09
C GLU A 120 17.26 1.07 -0.21
N GLU A 121 17.59 -0.20 -0.42
CA GLU A 121 18.21 -0.66 -1.67
C GLU A 121 17.29 -0.47 -2.87
N LEU A 122 16.00 -0.78 -2.72
CA LEU A 122 14.99 -0.52 -3.76
C LEU A 122 14.89 0.98 -4.07
N GLY A 123 14.85 1.83 -3.04
CA GLY A 123 14.88 3.28 -3.21
C GLY A 123 16.17 3.78 -3.87
N GLY A 124 17.30 3.15 -3.60
CA GLY A 124 18.57 3.43 -4.26
C GLY A 124 18.56 3.07 -5.75
N VAL A 125 17.88 1.98 -6.13
CA VAL A 125 17.65 1.65 -7.56
C VAL A 125 16.80 2.72 -8.22
N TYR A 126 15.73 3.17 -7.57
CA TYR A 126 14.87 4.23 -8.08
C TYR A 126 15.63 5.54 -8.28
N LEU A 127 16.41 5.97 -7.30
CA LEU A 127 17.25 7.18 -7.41
C LEU A 127 18.25 7.08 -8.57
N ARG A 128 18.86 5.91 -8.81
CA ARG A 128 19.75 5.71 -9.96
C ARG A 128 19.03 5.76 -11.31
N ALA A 129 17.76 5.35 -11.36
CA ALA A 129 16.94 5.44 -12.57
C ALA A 129 16.51 6.89 -12.87
N PHE A 130 16.35 7.72 -11.82
CA PHE A 130 15.88 9.11 -11.93
C PHE A 130 16.79 10.10 -11.17
N PRO A 131 18.07 10.22 -11.56
CA PRO A 131 19.04 11.02 -10.79
C PRO A 131 18.71 12.51 -10.76
N SER A 132 18.03 13.02 -11.80
CA SER A 132 17.64 14.43 -11.90
C SER A 132 16.64 14.87 -10.82
N LEU A 133 15.93 13.94 -10.19
CA LEU A 133 14.99 14.26 -9.11
C LEU A 133 15.71 14.78 -7.84
N ALA A 134 17.00 14.48 -7.70
CA ALA A 134 17.82 14.98 -6.59
C ALA A 134 18.43 16.37 -6.87
N GLU A 135 18.35 16.85 -8.11
CA GLU A 135 18.97 18.10 -8.55
C GLU A 135 18.11 19.29 -8.09
N GLY A 136 18.62 20.09 -7.15
CA GLY A 136 17.93 21.27 -6.62
C GLY A 136 17.93 21.38 -5.09
N SER A 137 18.34 20.33 -4.39
CA SER A 137 18.58 20.33 -2.94
C SER A 137 20.05 20.04 -2.63
N ASN A 138 20.48 20.18 -1.37
CA ASN A 138 21.77 19.62 -0.97
C ASN A 138 21.77 18.12 -1.35
N LYS A 139 22.62 17.74 -2.32
CA LYS A 139 22.58 16.44 -3.01
C LYS A 139 22.46 15.25 -2.05
N LYS A 140 23.10 15.34 -0.88
CA LYS A 140 23.01 14.30 0.16
C LYS A 140 21.61 14.20 0.76
N TYR A 141 21.00 15.33 1.10
CA TYR A 141 19.63 15.38 1.64
C TYR A 141 18.59 15.02 0.57
N GLY A 142 18.75 15.47 -0.67
CA GLY A 142 17.87 15.12 -1.79
C GLY A 142 17.84 13.61 -2.04
N ASN A 143 19.00 12.98 -2.09
CA ASN A 143 19.11 11.53 -2.25
C ASN A 143 18.40 10.78 -1.12
N LEU A 144 18.65 11.19 0.13
CA LEU A 144 18.00 10.56 1.30
C LEU A 144 16.48 10.70 1.24
N MET A 145 15.97 11.87 0.86
CA MET A 145 14.54 12.14 0.72
C MET A 145 13.89 11.28 -0.38
N ILE A 146 14.56 11.07 -1.50
CA ILE A 146 14.05 10.24 -2.59
C ILE A 146 14.02 8.77 -2.18
N VAL A 147 15.10 8.27 -1.58
CA VAL A 147 15.19 6.87 -1.14
C VAL A 147 14.16 6.58 -0.04
N SER A 148 14.08 7.43 0.98
CA SER A 148 13.11 7.28 2.07
C SER A 148 11.67 7.47 1.59
N GLY A 149 11.44 8.42 0.69
CA GLY A 149 10.16 8.67 0.05
C GLY A 149 9.69 7.47 -0.76
N PHE A 150 10.54 6.91 -1.61
CA PHE A 150 10.22 5.70 -2.38
C PHE A 150 9.90 4.53 -1.45
N SER A 151 10.73 4.28 -0.44
CA SER A 151 10.51 3.19 0.52
C SER A 151 9.23 3.35 1.34
N TYR A 152 8.84 4.57 1.69
CA TYR A 152 7.63 4.78 2.49
C TYR A 152 6.38 4.92 1.62
N ILE A 153 6.39 5.88 0.69
CA ILE A 153 5.23 6.25 -0.13
C ILE A 153 4.84 5.11 -1.07
N PHE A 154 5.79 4.42 -1.70
CA PHE A 154 5.47 3.36 -2.63
C PHE A 154 5.54 1.97 -1.98
N ILE A 155 6.69 1.60 -1.43
CA ILE A 155 6.89 0.22 -0.94
C ILE A 155 5.93 -0.09 0.22
N HIS A 156 5.91 0.73 1.27
CA HIS A 156 5.07 0.48 2.44
C HIS A 156 3.59 0.83 2.20
N GLU A 157 3.30 2.07 1.79
CA GLU A 157 1.92 2.56 1.74
C GLU A 157 1.08 1.99 0.58
N ILE A 158 1.71 1.49 -0.49
CA ILE A 158 1.05 0.98 -1.69
C ILE A 158 1.33 -0.51 -1.89
N ALA A 159 2.58 -0.88 -2.19
CA ALA A 159 2.89 -2.23 -2.64
C ALA A 159 2.68 -3.28 -1.54
N PHE A 160 3.21 -3.03 -0.34
CA PHE A 160 3.01 -3.90 0.82
C PHE A 160 1.53 -3.91 1.26
N TYR A 161 0.90 -2.73 1.37
CA TYR A 161 -0.51 -2.63 1.75
C TYR A 161 -1.46 -3.41 0.83
N LEU A 162 -1.17 -3.45 -0.48
CA LEU A 162 -1.95 -4.19 -1.46
C LEU A 162 -1.61 -5.69 -1.53
N GLY A 163 -0.67 -6.17 -0.71
CA GLY A 163 -0.27 -7.59 -0.70
C GLY A 163 0.63 -7.97 -1.89
N LEU A 164 1.23 -6.99 -2.57
CA LEU A 164 2.18 -7.24 -3.67
C LEU A 164 3.58 -7.60 -3.14
N LEU A 165 3.84 -7.35 -1.85
CA LEU A 165 5.09 -7.65 -1.19
C LEU A 165 4.82 -8.40 0.12
N ASP A 166 5.64 -9.40 0.42
CA ASP A 166 5.89 -9.89 1.77
C ASP A 166 6.92 -8.99 2.44
N ALA A 167 6.86 -8.88 3.77
CA ALA A 167 7.86 -8.17 4.55
C ALA A 167 8.40 -9.06 5.68
N ARG A 168 9.69 -8.91 6.01
CA ARG A 168 10.30 -9.50 7.21
C ARG A 168 11.26 -8.51 7.87
N GLY A 169 11.55 -8.73 9.14
CA GLY A 169 12.38 -7.84 9.93
C GLY A 169 11.59 -6.73 10.62
N GLY A 170 12.29 -5.84 11.31
CA GLY A 170 11.73 -4.66 12.00
C GLY A 170 10.96 -4.94 13.30
N ARG A 171 11.37 -4.28 14.39
CA ARG A 171 10.54 -4.16 15.61
C ARG A 171 9.64 -2.91 15.58
N LYS A 172 9.89 -1.99 14.64
CA LYS A 172 9.20 -0.70 14.47
C LYS A 172 9.00 -0.41 12.99
N ILE A 173 7.91 0.27 12.64
CA ILE A 173 7.60 0.78 11.30
C ILE A 173 8.53 1.97 10.96
N ILE A 174 9.82 1.70 10.81
CA ILE A 174 10.82 2.68 10.38
C ILE A 174 11.32 2.25 8.99
N PRO A 175 11.34 3.14 7.98
CA PRO A 175 11.93 2.85 6.68
C PRO A 175 13.40 2.43 6.85
N GLY A 176 13.76 1.22 6.38
CA GLY A 176 15.10 0.64 6.48
C GLY A 176 15.18 -0.64 7.31
N ASP A 177 14.25 -0.86 8.25
CA ASP A 177 14.27 -2.03 9.15
C ASP A 177 13.58 -3.27 8.57
N PHE A 178 12.88 -3.12 7.46
CA PHE A 178 12.16 -4.18 6.76
C PHE A 178 12.82 -4.52 5.43
N GLU A 179 12.87 -5.82 5.17
CA GLU A 179 13.15 -6.37 3.85
C GLU A 179 11.86 -6.83 3.20
N TYR A 180 11.78 -6.69 1.88
CA TYR A 180 10.60 -6.98 1.09
C TYR A 180 10.89 -7.98 -0.01
N ARG A 181 9.91 -8.83 -0.32
CA ARG A 181 9.96 -9.78 -1.44
C ARG A 181 8.63 -9.75 -2.17
N SER A 182 8.64 -9.82 -3.49
CA SER A 182 7.44 -9.96 -4.32
C SER A 182 6.65 -11.22 -3.97
N THR A 183 5.33 -11.08 -3.94
CA THR A 183 4.40 -12.18 -3.72
C THR A 183 4.01 -12.86 -5.03
N ASP A 184 3.37 -14.02 -4.95
CA ASP A 184 2.79 -14.66 -6.13
C ASP A 184 1.66 -13.82 -6.73
N LEU A 185 0.91 -13.08 -5.89
CA LEU A 185 -0.09 -12.11 -6.35
C LEU A 185 0.53 -11.04 -7.25
N PHE A 186 1.72 -10.51 -6.90
CA PHE A 186 2.41 -9.55 -7.76
C PHE A 186 2.71 -10.15 -9.14
N ARG A 187 3.14 -11.41 -9.20
CA ARG A 187 3.47 -12.10 -10.46
C ARG A 187 2.23 -12.40 -11.30
N GLU A 188 1.12 -12.71 -10.65
CA GLU A 188 -0.17 -12.92 -11.32
C GLU A 188 -0.70 -11.62 -11.93
N VAL A 189 -0.64 -10.52 -11.16
CA VAL A 189 -1.17 -9.21 -11.55
C VAL A 189 -0.31 -8.51 -12.60
N PHE A 190 1.03 -8.60 -12.48
CA PHE A 190 1.97 -7.89 -13.36
C PHE A 190 2.67 -8.87 -14.30
N GLN A 191 2.04 -9.12 -15.45
CA GLN A 191 2.64 -9.86 -16.57
C GLN A 191 3.33 -8.90 -17.54
N TRP A 192 4.65 -8.86 -17.47
CA TRP A 192 5.47 -8.00 -18.32
C TRP A 192 5.72 -8.70 -19.66
N LYS A 193 5.36 -8.05 -20.77
CA LYS A 193 5.83 -8.44 -22.10
C LYS A 193 7.23 -7.87 -22.27
N VAL A 194 8.23 -8.69 -21.97
CA VAL A 194 9.65 -8.37 -22.23
C VAL A 194 10.07 -9.04 -23.52
#